data_AF-A0A849FXB5-F1
#
_entry.id   AF-A0A849FXB5-F1
#
_cell.length_a   1.000
_cell.length_b   1.000
_cell.length_c   1.000
_cell.angle_alpha   90.00
_cell.angle_beta   90.00
_cell.angle_gamma   90.00
#
_symmetry.space_group_name_H-M   'P 1'
#
loop_
_entity.id
_entity.type
_entity.pdbx_description
1 polymer ?
#
loop_
_entity_poly.entity_id
_entity_poly.type
_entity_poly.pdbx_seq_one_letter_code
_entity_poly.pdbx_strand_id
1 'polypeptide(L)'
;MPRVMNGLFIGMLITLILLAIISLKYKISAHTAAMGGLCGLLLWIFSNYGIWEASWFMAAMFLTAIVASARLLLQAHSLDEVGSGYLLGGLSVFFSLYILV
;
A
#
# COMPACT_ATOMS: atom_id res chain seq x y z
N MET A 1 20.62 -3.70 -9.85
CA MET A 1 19.24 -3.26 -10.11
C MET A 1 19.07 -1.86 -9.53
N PRO A 2 18.24 -0.97 -10.13
CA PRO A 2 18.00 0.37 -9.58
C PRO A 2 17.56 0.27 -8.11
N ARG A 3 18.16 1.05 -7.20
CA ARG A 3 17.96 0.96 -5.74
C ARG A 3 16.48 1.05 -5.33
N VAL A 4 15.72 1.92 -6.00
CA VAL A 4 14.28 2.10 -5.80
C VAL A 4 13.49 0.82 -6.10
N MET A 5 13.82 0.12 -7.19
CA MET A 5 13.11 -1.10 -7.58
C MET A 5 13.34 -2.24 -6.60
N ASN A 6 14.56 -2.34 -6.05
CA ASN A 6 14.86 -3.31 -4.99
C ASN A 6 14.09 -2.99 -3.70
N GLY A 7 14.09 -1.72 -3.27
CA GLY A 7 13.35 -1.30 -2.08
C GLY A 7 11.84 -1.51 -2.21
N LEU A 8 11.29 -1.27 -3.40
CA LEU A 8 9.88 -1.54 -3.68
C LEU A 8 9.54 -3.03 -3.56
N PHE A 9 10.33 -3.91 -4.19
CA PHE A 9 10.07 -5.35 -4.12
C PHE A 9 10.21 -5.90 -2.70
N ILE A 10 11.20 -5.44 -1.94
CA ILE A 10 11.37 -5.82 -0.55
C ILE A 10 10.17 -5.34 0.28
N GLY A 11 9.72 -4.10 0.10
CA GLY A 11 8.54 -3.56 0.78
C GLY A 11 7.26 -4.34 0.45
N MET A 12 7.05 -4.72 -0.81
CA MET A 12 5.92 -5.57 -1.21
C MET A 12 6.01 -6.98 -0.61
N LEU A 13 7.22 -7.56 -0.55
CA LEU A 13 7.44 -8.87 0.04
C LEU A 13 7.17 -8.85 1.56
N ILE A 14 7.63 -7.80 2.27
CA ILE A 14 7.30 -7.57 3.67
C ILE A 14 5.78 -7.45 3.85
N THR A 15 5.11 -6.67 2.99
CA THR A 15 3.66 -6.54 2.99
C THR A 15 2.97 -7.89 2.86
N LEU A 16 3.41 -8.76 1.93
CA LEU A 16 2.84 -10.09 1.72
C LEU A 16 3.07 -11.01 2.92
N ILE A 17 4.26 -11.00 3.51
CA ILE A 17 4.57 -11.81 4.70
C ILE A 17 3.68 -11.39 5.87
N LEU A 18 3.61 -10.08 6.15
CA LEU A 18 2.76 -9.55 7.22
C LEU A 18 1.30 -9.86 6.97
N LEU A 19 0.83 -9.68 5.73
CA LEU A 19 -0.54 -9.98 5.36
C LEU A 19 -0.87 -11.47 5.54
N ALA A 20 0.04 -12.37 5.15
CA ALA A 20 -0.12 -13.80 5.36
C ALA A 20 -0.22 -14.15 6.85
N ILE A 21 0.66 -13.58 7.69
CA ILE A 21 0.67 -13.84 9.14
C ILE A 21 -0.60 -13.31 9.79
N ILE A 22 -0.98 -12.06 9.52
CA ILE A 22 -2.13 -11.43 10.19
C ILE A 22 -3.44 -12.05 9.70
N SER A 23 -3.53 -12.42 8.42
CA SER A 23 -4.70 -13.08 7.85
C SER A 23 -5.03 -14.44 8.47
N LEU A 24 -4.12 -15.05 9.26
CA LEU A 24 -4.41 -16.25 10.05
C LEU A 24 -5.37 -15.97 11.22
N LYS A 25 -5.43 -14.73 11.71
CA LYS A 25 -6.24 -14.34 12.88
C LYS A 25 -7.27 -13.26 12.57
N TYR A 26 -6.97 -12.36 11.63
CA TYR A 26 -7.80 -11.20 11.28
C TYR A 26 -7.77 -11.00 9.76
N LYS A 27 -8.93 -11.04 9.10
CA LYS A 27 -9.02 -11.10 7.63
C LYS A 27 -8.68 -9.75 6.99
N ILE A 28 -7.43 -9.53 6.61
CA ILE A 28 -7.02 -8.27 5.97
C ILE A 28 -7.21 -8.32 4.46
N SER A 29 -7.64 -7.19 3.87
CA SER A 29 -7.80 -7.11 2.41
C SER A 29 -6.48 -6.89 1.68
N ALA A 30 -5.98 -7.93 1.00
CA ALA A 30 -4.78 -7.87 0.15
C ALA A 30 -4.85 -6.83 -0.97
N HIS A 31 -6.04 -6.60 -1.53
CA HIS A 31 -6.22 -5.62 -2.60
C HIS A 31 -5.98 -4.19 -2.11
N THR A 32 -6.47 -3.90 -0.90
CA THR A 32 -6.28 -2.58 -0.28
C THR A 32 -4.85 -2.38 0.20
N ALA A 33 -4.17 -3.45 0.63
CA ALA A 33 -2.74 -3.42 0.93
C ALA A 33 -1.87 -3.11 -0.30
N ALA A 34 -2.20 -3.68 -1.46
CA ALA A 34 -1.52 -3.33 -2.71
C ALA A 34 -1.72 -1.84 -3.08
N MET A 35 -2.95 -1.33 -2.94
CA MET A 35 -3.25 0.09 -3.17
C MET A 35 -2.52 1.01 -2.18
N GLY A 36 -2.44 0.59 -0.91
CA GLY A 36 -1.64 1.26 0.12
C GLY A 36 -0.16 1.33 -0.26
N GLY A 37 0.42 0.21 -0.70
CA GLY A 37 1.81 0.15 -1.16
C GLY A 37 2.10 1.10 -2.33
N LEU A 38 1.18 1.23 -3.29
CA LEU A 38 1.29 2.21 -4.38
C LEU A 38 1.28 3.65 -3.86
N CYS A 39 0.39 3.97 -2.92
CA CYS A 39 0.36 5.30 -2.29
C CYS A 39 1.63 5.57 -1.46
N GLY A 40 2.16 4.57 -0.76
CA GLY A 40 3.42 4.65 -0.01
C GLY A 40 4.63 4.92 -0.90
N LEU A 41 4.70 4.29 -2.08
CA LEU A 41 5.72 4.59 -3.10
C LEU A 41 5.63 6.05 -3.57
N LEU A 42 4.43 6.52 -3.94
CA LEU A 42 4.24 7.90 -4.41
C LEU A 42 4.62 8.92 -3.33
N LEU A 43 4.20 8.70 -2.08
CA LEU A 43 4.58 9.54 -0.94
C LEU A 43 6.10 9.60 -0.75
N TRP A 44 6.79 8.46 -0.85
CA TRP A 44 8.25 8.42 -0.76
C TRP A 44 8.93 9.18 -1.91
N ILE A 45 8.40 9.07 -3.14
CA ILE A 45 8.92 9.83 -4.29
C ILE A 45 8.76 11.34 -4.04
N PHE A 46 7.60 11.78 -3.56
CA PHE A 46 7.35 13.19 -3.27
C PHE A 46 8.29 13.73 -2.19
N SER A 47 8.51 12.96 -1.12
CA SER A 47 9.37 13.40 -0.01
C SER A 47 10.84 13.50 -0.41
N ASN A 48 11.32 12.67 -1.34
CA ASN A 48 12.74 12.60 -1.69
C ASN A 48 13.13 13.44 -2.90
N TYR A 49 12.23 13.59 -3.88
CA TYR A 49 12.53 14.31 -5.12
C TYR A 49 11.87 15.69 -5.19
N GLY A 50 10.97 16.03 -4.26
CA GLY A 50 10.26 17.32 -4.26
C GLY A 50 9.30 17.51 -5.45
N ILE A 51 9.05 16.45 -6.21
CA ILE A 51 8.14 16.45 -7.36
C ILE A 51 6.72 16.32 -6.82
N TRP A 52 6.07 17.44 -6.50
CA TRP A 52 4.69 17.45 -6.00
C TRP A 52 3.68 17.26 -7.15
N GLU A 53 3.66 16.07 -7.73
CA GLU A 53 2.65 15.69 -8.73
C GLU A 53 1.40 15.16 -8.04
N ALA A 54 0.65 16.09 -7.45
CA ALA A 54 -0.60 15.79 -6.73
C ALA A 54 -1.61 15.05 -7.61
N SER A 55 -1.54 15.23 -8.93
CA SER A 55 -2.35 14.53 -9.94
C SER A 55 -2.26 13.01 -9.81
N TRP A 56 -1.05 12.46 -9.77
CA TRP A 56 -0.82 11.01 -9.64
C TRP A 56 -1.24 10.48 -8.28
N PHE A 57 -1.05 11.26 -7.22
CA PHE A 57 -1.51 10.88 -5.88
C PHE A 57 -3.02 10.85 -5.76
N MET A 58 -3.70 11.86 -6.29
CA MET A 58 -5.17 11.89 -6.33
C MET A 58 -5.72 10.73 -7.17
N ALA A 59 -5.09 10.42 -8.30
CA ALA A 59 -5.47 9.27 -9.11
C ALA A 59 -5.29 7.94 -8.33
N ALA A 60 -4.19 7.78 -7.61
CA ALA A 60 -3.95 6.62 -6.76
C ALA A 60 -4.97 6.49 -5.61
N MET A 61 -5.30 7.60 -4.96
CA MET A 61 -6.33 7.65 -3.91
C MET A 61 -7.72 7.35 -4.47
N PHE A 62 -8.04 7.85 -5.66
CA PHE A 62 -9.31 7.56 -6.33
C PHE A 62 -9.44 6.08 -6.70
N LEU A 63 -8.39 5.47 -7.26
CA LEU A 63 -8.33 4.03 -7.50
C LEU A 63 -8.47 3.23 -6.20
N THR A 64 -7.81 3.67 -5.12
CA THR A 64 -7.95 3.06 -3.79
C THR A 64 -9.40 3.09 -3.33
N ALA A 65 -10.09 4.23 -3.49
CA ALA A 65 -11.49 4.37 -3.11
C ALA A 65 -12.41 3.44 -3.90
N ILE A 66 -12.18 3.27 -5.21
CA ILE A 66 -12.93 2.32 -6.06
C ILE A 66 -12.70 0.89 -5.57
N VAL A 67 -11.44 0.50 -5.36
CA VAL A 67 -11.07 -0.86 -4.92
C VAL A 67 -11.65 -1.16 -3.53
N ALA A 68 -11.53 -0.22 -2.59
CA ALA A 68 -12.11 -0.33 -1.25
C ALA A 68 -13.64 -0.47 -1.30
N SER A 69 -14.31 0.37 -2.09
CA SER A 69 -15.76 0.34 -2.27
C SER A 69 -16.22 -0.99 -2.85
N ALA A 70 -15.50 -1.53 -3.83
CA ALA A 70 -15.81 -2.85 -4.40
C ALA A 70 -15.71 -3.97 -3.35
N ARG A 71 -14.72 -3.91 -2.44
CA ARG A 71 -14.58 -4.93 -1.38
C ARG A 71 -15.70 -4.87 -0.33
N LEU A 72 -16.13 -3.66 0.02
CA LEU A 72 -17.24 -3.44 0.95
C LEU A 72 -18.58 -3.82 0.32
N LEU A 73 -18.81 -3.45 -0.95
CA LEU A 73 -20.06 -3.73 -1.65
C LEU A 73 -20.26 -5.23 -1.93
N LEU A 74 -19.17 -5.97 -2.18
CA LEU A 74 -19.18 -7.43 -2.26
C LEU A 74 -19.32 -8.12 -0.89
N GLN A 75 -19.39 -7.35 0.21
CA GLN A 75 -19.42 -7.87 1.58
C GLN A 75 -18.27 -8.86 1.88
N ALA A 76 -17.15 -8.70 1.18
CA ALA A 76 -16.00 -9.59 1.31
C ALA A 76 -15.14 -9.23 2.53
N HIS A 77 -15.15 -7.95 2.91
CA HIS A 77 -14.39 -7.40 4.02
C HIS A 77 -15.18 -6.31 4.74
N SER A 78 -14.84 -6.07 6.01
CA SER A 78 -15.31 -4.91 6.77
C SER A 78 -14.42 -3.68 6.58
N LEU A 79 -14.86 -2.51 7.08
CA LEU A 79 -14.15 -1.24 6.90
C LEU A 79 -12.78 -1.22 7.59
N ASP A 80 -12.71 -1.83 8.77
CA ASP A 80 -11.51 -2.05 9.57
C ASP A 80 -10.51 -2.99 8.88
N GLU A 81 -10.98 -4.02 8.18
CA GLU A 81 -10.14 -4.94 7.41
C GLU A 81 -9.54 -4.29 6.15
N VAL A 82 -10.31 -3.39 5.52
CA VAL A 82 -9.88 -2.59 4.37
C VAL A 82 -8.89 -1.50 4.79
N GLY A 83 -9.18 -0.78 5.88
CA GLY A 83 -8.30 0.28 6.39
C GLY A 83 -6.97 -0.26 6.91
N SER A 84 -6.99 -1.36 7.66
CA SER A 84 -5.77 -2.04 8.13
C SER A 84 -4.91 -2.55 6.98
N GLY A 85 -5.51 -3.11 5.94
CA GLY A 85 -4.81 -3.52 4.73
C GLY A 85 -4.09 -2.35 4.06
N TYR A 86 -4.81 -1.27 3.79
CA TYR A 86 -4.24 -0.05 3.19
C TYR A 86 -3.05 0.50 3.98
N LEU A 87 -3.20 0.65 5.31
CA LEU A 87 -2.12 1.17 6.15
C LEU A 87 -0.92 0.24 6.19
N LEU A 88 -1.14 -1.07 6.31
CA LEU A 88 -0.08 -2.06 6.36
C LEU A 88 0.79 -2.03 5.10
N GLY A 89 0.18 -2.03 3.92
CA GLY A 89 0.93 -1.97 2.66
C GLY A 89 1.63 -0.64 2.45
N GLY A 90 0.95 0.47 2.76
CA GLY A 90 1.54 1.81 2.60
C GLY A 90 2.75 2.04 3.49
N LEU A 91 2.66 1.70 4.78
CA LEU A 91 3.77 1.83 5.71
C LEU A 91 4.92 0.88 5.37
N SER A 92 4.62 -0.37 5.01
CA SER A 92 5.65 -1.35 4.67
C SER A 92 6.50 -0.91 3.47
N VAL A 93 5.85 -0.43 2.41
CA VAL A 93 6.56 0.06 1.21
C VAL A 93 7.30 1.37 1.50
N PHE A 94 6.65 2.33 2.18
CA PHE A 94 7.27 3.62 2.49
C PHE A 94 8.54 3.46 3.34
N PHE A 95 8.47 2.69 4.44
CA PHE A 95 9.64 2.47 5.30
C PHE A 95 10.72 1.64 4.62
N SER A 96 10.34 0.64 3.80
CA SER A 96 11.33 -0.14 3.06
C SER A 96 12.12 0.73 2.09
N LEU A 97 11.47 1.64 1.38
CA LEU A 97 12.13 2.60 0.51
C LEU A 97 12.99 3.60 1.30
N TYR A 98 12.48 4.11 2.42
CA TYR A 98 13.19 5.07 3.27
C TYR A 98 14.49 4.49 3.86
N ILE A 99 14.52 3.19 4.17
CA ILE A 99 15.69 2.53 4.77
C ILE A 99 16.73 2.13 3.70
N LEU A 100 16.28 1.71 2.52
CA LEU A 100 17.14 1.08 1.51
C LEU A 100 17.69 2.03 0.45
N VAL A 101 17.03 3.17 0.23
CA VAL A 101 17.38 4.12 -0.83
C VAL A 101 18.01 5.35 -0.21
#